data_AF-A0A553CNY5-F1
#
_entry.id   AF-A0A553CNY5-F1
#
_cell.length_a   1.000
_cell.length_b   1.000
_cell.length_c   1.000
_cell.angle_alpha   90.00
_cell.angle_beta   90.00
_cell.angle_gamma   90.00
#
_symmetry.space_group_name_H-M   'P 1'
#
loop_
_entity.id
_entity.type
_entity.pdbx_description
1 polymer ?
#
loop_
_entity_poly.entity_id
_entity_poly.type
_entity_poly.pdbx_seq_one_letter_code
_entity_poly.pdbx_strand_id
1 'polypeptide(L)' 'MGNHTYLGRQYSQTIDHCTTYFDEFELKTTFFVTNLWNPNWTGFKTASLNGHEIASHTLTHPSFATLTGTEILA' A
#
# COMPACT_ATOMS: atom_id res chain seq x y z
N MET A 1 15.28 13.85 4.26
CA MET A 1 14.13 12.98 4.57
C MET A 1 14.08 11.95 3.45
N GLY A 2 14.25 10.67 3.77
CA GLY A 2 14.22 9.58 2.79
C GLY A 2 12.79 9.04 2.64
N ASN A 3 12.37 8.76 1.42
CA ASN A 3 11.07 8.14 1.16
C ASN A 3 11.23 6.61 1.27
N HIS A 4 10.46 5.99 2.15
CA HIS A 4 10.44 4.54 2.30
C HIS A 4 9.27 3.95 1.51
N THR A 5 9.46 2.77 0.92
CA THR A 5 8.43 2.08 0.13
C THR A 5 8.08 0.74 0.76
N TYR A 6 6.79 0.44 0.87
CA TYR A 6 6.30 -0.83 1.39
C TYR A 6 5.40 -1.57 0.39
N LEU A 7 5.76 -2.82 0.08
CA LEU A 7 4.96 -3.74 -0.73
C LEU A 7 4.15 -4.64 0.21
N GLY A 8 2.85 -4.40 0.34
CA GLY A 8 2.02 -5.10 1.31
C GLY A 8 1.44 -6.42 0.79
N ARG A 9 1.79 -7.55 1.44
CA ARG A 9 0.90 -8.72 1.51
C ARG A 9 0.02 -8.53 2.74
N GLN A 10 -1.29 -8.41 2.54
CA GLN A 10 -2.22 -7.86 3.53
C GLN A 10 -2.62 -8.87 4.62
N TYR A 11 -2.09 -8.69 5.82
CA TYR A 11 -2.83 -9.02 7.04
C TYR A 11 -3.29 -7.70 7.66
N SER A 12 -4.50 -7.66 8.23
CA SER A 12 -5.07 -6.47 8.89
C SER A 12 -4.14 -5.86 9.94
N GLN A 13 -3.26 -6.68 10.53
CA GLN A 13 -2.28 -6.28 11.54
C GLN A 13 -1.06 -5.54 10.95
N THR A 14 -0.79 -5.63 9.65
CA THR A 14 0.46 -5.13 9.07
C THR A 14 0.47 -3.61 8.94
N ILE A 15 -0.65 -3.00 8.53
CA ILE A 15 -0.69 -1.54 8.34
C ILE A 15 -0.57 -0.79 9.66
N ASP A 16 -1.31 -1.20 10.69
CA ASP A 16 -1.35 -0.51 11.99
C ASP A 16 0.02 -0.57 12.69
N HIS A 17 0.74 -1.70 12.59
CA HIS A 17 2.10 -1.80 13.10
C HIS A 17 3.09 -0.96 12.28
N CYS A 18 3.01 -1.02 10.94
CA CYS A 18 3.93 -0.27 10.09
C CYS A 18 3.79 1.24 10.29
N THR A 19 2.57 1.77 10.31
CA THR A 19 2.34 3.22 10.52
C THR A 19 2.86 3.67 11.87
N THR A 20 2.67 2.87 12.93
CA THR A 20 3.18 3.19 14.27
C THR A 20 4.70 3.40 14.25
N TYR A 21 5.47 2.51 13.63
CA TYR A 21 6.92 2.66 13.54
C TYR A 21 7.35 3.85 12.68
N PHE A 22 6.73 4.06 11.51
CA PHE A 22 7.11 5.19 10.66
C PHE A 22 6.80 6.53 11.35
N ASP A 23 5.66 6.64 12.02
CA ASP A 23 5.29 7.84 12.77
C ASP A 23 6.22 8.07 13.99
N GLU A 24 6.64 7.01 14.71
CA GLU A 24 7.59 7.10 15.84
C GLU A 24 8.91 7.78 15.44
N PHE A 25 9.41 7.53 14.24
CA PHE A 25 10.65 8.11 13.73
C PHE A 25 10.44 9.33 12.84
N GLU A 26 9.22 9.90 12.82
CA GLU A 26 8.83 11.04 11.97
C GLU A 26 9.09 10.80 10.46
N LEU A 27 9.02 9.53 10.04
CA LEU A 27 9.23 9.10 8.66
C LEU A 27 7.92 8.99 7.91
N LYS A 28 7.96 9.33 6.61
CA LYS A 28 6.85 9.09 5.69
C LYS A 28 7.16 7.94 4.75
N THR A 29 6.11 7.24 4.35
CA THR A 29 6.19 6.02 3.56
C THR A 29 5.07 6.01 2.53
N THR A 30 5.30 5.26 1.45
CA THR A 30 4.32 5.00 0.41
C THR A 30 3.90 3.53 0.49
N PHE A 31 2.60 3.29 0.69
CA PHE A 31 2.00 1.96 0.72
C PHE A 31 1.41 1.61 -0.64
N PHE A 32 1.95 0.57 -1.27
CA PHE A 32 1.40 0.01 -2.50
C PHE A 32 0.38 -1.11 -2.13
N VAL A 33 -0.89 -0.88 -2.45
CA VAL A 33 -2.03 -1.70 -2.01
C VAL A 33 -2.65 -2.50 -3.15
N THR A 34 -2.78 -3.81 -3.00
CA THR A 34 -3.57 -4.68 -3.90
C THR A 34 -5.05 -4.62 -3.52
N ASN A 35 -5.91 -4.18 -4.43
CA ASN A 35 -7.28 -3.78 -4.08
C ASN A 35 -8.20 -4.95 -3.67
N LEU A 36 -8.12 -6.11 -4.33
CA LEU A 36 -9.03 -7.25 -4.09
C LEU A 36 -8.53 -8.22 -3.01
N TRP A 37 -7.50 -7.85 -2.26
CA TRP A 37 -7.00 -8.66 -1.13
C TRP A 37 -7.62 -8.27 0.22
N ASN A 38 -8.78 -7.60 0.18
CA ASN A 38 -9.54 -7.13 1.35
C ASN A 38 -8.73 -6.21 2.29
N PRO A 39 -8.23 -5.07 1.79
CA PRO A 39 -7.41 -4.14 2.57
C PRO A 39 -8.18 -3.52 3.74
N ASN A 40 -7.45 -3.20 4.82
CA ASN A 40 -7.93 -2.34 5.90
C ASN A 40 -8.01 -0.88 5.41
N TRP A 41 -9.08 -0.54 4.68
CA TRP A 41 -9.28 0.80 4.14
C TRP A 41 -9.35 1.90 5.20
N THR A 42 -9.88 1.59 6.38
CA THR A 42 -9.90 2.54 7.51
C THR A 42 -8.48 2.86 7.96
N GLY A 43 -7.62 1.84 8.13
CA GLY A 43 -6.21 2.02 8.48
C GLY A 43 -5.44 2.83 7.42
N PHE A 44 -5.63 2.52 6.13
CA PHE A 44 -5.01 3.30 5.05
C PHE A 44 -5.51 4.74 4.97
N LYS A 45 -6.79 4.99 5.26
CA LYS A 45 -7.32 6.36 5.35
C LYS A 45 -6.67 7.12 6.48
N THR A 46 -6.53 6.52 7.66
CA THR A 46 -5.82 7.12 8.80
C THR A 46 -4.36 7.40 8.45
N ALA A 47 -3.66 6.44 7.82
CA ALA A 47 -2.29 6.61 7.37
C ALA A 47 -2.14 7.79 6.39
N SER A 48 -3.08 7.92 5.45
CA SER A 48 -3.11 9.04 4.50
C SER A 48 -3.31 10.39 5.20
N LEU A 49 -4.21 10.45 6.18
CA LEU A 49 -4.41 11.66 7.00
C LEU A 49 -3.16 12.03 7.81
N ASN A 50 -2.33 11.04 8.18
CA ASN A 50 -1.04 11.24 8.84
C ASN A 50 0.12 11.56 7.86
N GLY A 51 -0.16 11.73 6.56
CA GLY A 51 0.82 12.14 5.55
C GLY A 51 1.59 10.99 4.89
N HIS A 52 1.18 9.73 5.10
CA HIS A 52 1.65 8.63 4.27
C HIS A 52 0.95 8.64 2.90
N GLU A 53 1.64 8.14 1.88
CA GLU A 53 1.07 8.00 0.54
C GLU A 53 0.46 6.62 0.36
N ILE A 54 -0.71 6.53 -0.28
CA ILE A 54 -1.37 5.28 -0.64
C ILE A 54 -1.44 5.18 -2.16
N ALA A 55 -0.84 4.15 -2.73
CA ALA A 55 -0.74 3.92 -4.17
C ALA A 55 -1.24 2.52 -4.55
N SER A 56 -1.53 2.31 -5.84
CA SER A 56 -2.02 1.02 -6.33
C SER A 56 -0.88 0.01 -6.53
N HIS A 57 -1.08 -1.22 -6.04
CA HIS A 57 -0.28 -2.40 -6.37
C HIS A 57 -1.07 -3.40 -7.19
N THR A 58 -1.82 -2.90 -8.18
CA THR A 58 -2.74 -3.68 -9.03
C THR A 58 -4.02 -4.13 -8.33
N LEU A 59 -4.94 -4.73 -9.09
CA LEU A 59 -6.22 -5.23 -8.60
C LEU A 59 -6.07 -6.57 -7.86
N THR A 60 -5.36 -7.54 -8.47
CA THR A 60 -5.26 -8.94 -8.02
C THR A 60 -3.84 -9.47 -7.88
N HIS A 61 -2.82 -8.63 -8.08
CA HIS A 61 -1.39 -8.99 -8.14
C HIS A 61 -1.04 -9.96 -9.29
N PRO A 62 -1.48 -9.71 -10.54
CA PRO A 62 -1.03 -10.49 -11.68
C PRO A 62 0.42 -10.12 -12.06
N SER A 63 1.10 -11.02 -12.74
CA SER A 63 2.37 -10.68 -13.40
C SER A 63 2.09 -9.87 -14.66
N PHE A 64 2.57 -8.63 -14.74
CA PHE A 64 2.40 -7.81 -15.94
C PHE A 64 3.14 -8.37 -17.17
N ALA A 65 4.18 -9.20 -16.96
CA ALA A 65 4.89 -9.85 -18.06
C ALA A 65 4.04 -10.85 -18.85
N THR A 66 2.89 -11.27 -18.29
CA THR A 66 1.97 -12.23 -18.93
C THR A 66 0.71 -11.56 -19.47
N LEU A 67 0.58 -10.24 -19.33
CA LEU A 67 -0.62 -9.50 -19.74
C LEU A 67 -0.38 -8.70 -21.02
N THR A 68 -1.44 -8.57 -21.80
CA THR A 68 -1.54 -7.60 -22.90
C THR A 68 -1.76 -6.19 -22.36
N GLY A 69 -1.51 -5.17 -23.18
CA GLY A 69 -1.75 -3.77 -22.78
C GLY A 69 -3.19 -3.50 -22.34
N THR A 70 -4.18 -4.16 -22.96
CA THR A 70 -5.59 -4.04 -22.57
C THR A 70 -5.85 -4.62 -21.18
N GLU A 71 -5.23 -5.76 -20.84
CA GLU A 71 -5.40 -6.41 -19.53
C GLU A 71 -4.71 -5.64 -18.39
N ILE A 72 -3.74 -4.77 -18.68
CA ILE A 72 -3.10 -3.89 -17.70
C ILE A 72 -3.98 -2.68 -17.35
N LEU A 73 -4.80 -2.22 -18.31
CA LEU A 73 -5.63 -1.01 -18.17
C LEU A 73 -7.06 -1.30 -17.67
N ALA A 74 -7.47 -2.56 -17.67
CA ALA A 74 -8.79 -3.03 -17.22
C ALA A 74 -8.85 -3.18 -15.69
#